data_AF-A0A6P1F4J6-F1
#
_entry.id   AF-A0A6P1F4J6-F1
#
_cell.length_a   1.000
_cell.length_b   1.000
_cell.length_c   1.000
_cell.angle_alpha   90.00
_cell.angle_beta   90.00
_cell.angle_gamma   90.00
#
_symmetry.space_group_name_H-M   'P 1'
#
loop_
_entity.id
_entity.type
_entity.pdbx_description
1 polymer ?
#
loop_
_entity_poly.entity_id
_entity_poly.type
_entity_poly.pdbx_seq_one_letter_code
_entity_poly.pdbx_strand_id
1 'polypeptide(L)'
;MTVTVRDLVAYEPLGLTLLTSGFDEQEIGWSHSSDLADPSPFLEPGQFLLTTGRQFATFTDRSSFDEYVRRLDQAGAVAIGFGTEVVEAGTPRRLVEACEAASLALIEVPYATPFIAVSRFIADRHAAESRRQIEWALQAQEAISKAALSSGGLHMAIGTAAAALHGDVAVLDSEGQIVHGAAPQPLHERARTLLKLGTRARDEGRDDSGHWVINTLGRTGALVGATVISRPSIQGSADRSVETLLTALTELSLEHAEDQRLGFRSVAGHLLGLLLDGRIDSVDEALSHYSIELPKSPVVVFSLPLDSVPTALRDSLERMSATAGARLFAVQSDDALLVLTDQSGRRRVADRIAEDRVSAGTATADRWTDLADATKQSRAALSGARAGEIRSFDDLSRSSVLGLLAENRVADLARARTAALLRSDIGHALLQEAAVWLRHDASWERAARDLNLHRHTLKQRMTALGGELGLPLNEFKGRAELWALLVALDLARP
;
A
#
# COMPACT_ATOMS: atom_id res chain seq x y z
N MET A 1 -27.39 20.66 7.51
CA MET A 1 -28.60 20.24 8.23
C MET A 1 -29.83 20.75 7.49
N THR A 2 -30.78 19.85 7.26
CA THR A 2 -32.12 20.11 6.74
C THR A 2 -32.95 20.91 7.75
N VAL A 3 -34.02 21.57 7.29
CA VAL A 3 -34.90 22.40 8.14
C VAL A 3 -35.79 21.50 8.98
N THR A 4 -35.82 21.68 10.30
CA THR A 4 -36.73 20.95 11.19
C THR A 4 -38.00 21.74 11.51
N VAL A 5 -39.03 21.07 12.05
CA VAL A 5 -40.21 21.72 12.64
C VAL A 5 -39.79 22.71 13.74
N ARG A 6 -38.79 22.37 14.56
CA ARG A 6 -38.23 23.24 15.60
C ARG A 6 -37.61 24.50 14.99
N ASP A 7 -36.80 24.37 13.95
CA ASP A 7 -36.19 25.52 13.27
C ASP A 7 -37.23 26.49 12.73
N LEU A 8 -38.35 25.94 12.22
CA LEU A 8 -39.45 26.70 11.68
C LEU A 8 -40.21 27.47 12.77
N VAL A 9 -40.53 26.81 13.88
CA VAL A 9 -41.26 27.43 15.01
C VAL A 9 -40.39 28.39 15.81
N ALA A 10 -39.08 28.13 15.91
CA ALA A 10 -38.13 29.02 16.59
C ALA A 10 -37.88 30.34 15.84
N TYR A 11 -38.27 30.45 14.57
CA TYR A 11 -38.10 31.68 13.80
C TYR A 11 -39.20 32.69 14.13
N GLU A 12 -38.94 33.51 15.17
CA GLU A 12 -39.85 34.53 15.71
C GLU A 12 -40.62 35.35 14.67
N PRO A 13 -40.03 35.80 13.53
CA PRO A 13 -40.76 36.61 12.55
C PRO A 13 -41.96 35.93 11.88
N LEU A 14 -42.07 34.60 11.92
CA LEU A 14 -43.24 33.88 11.40
C LEU A 14 -44.35 33.70 12.45
N GLY A 15 -44.05 33.93 13.74
CA GLY A 15 -45.04 33.86 14.83
C GLY A 15 -45.76 32.52 14.96
N LEU A 16 -45.09 31.42 14.59
CA LEU A 16 -45.68 30.09 14.56
C LEU A 16 -45.75 29.48 15.95
N THR A 17 -46.78 28.67 16.22
CA THR A 17 -46.93 27.97 17.50
C THR A 17 -47.09 26.47 17.27
N LEU A 18 -46.22 25.65 17.85
CA LEU A 18 -46.39 24.19 17.84
C LEU A 18 -47.49 23.79 18.83
N LEU A 19 -48.52 23.10 18.35
CA LEU A 19 -49.68 22.69 19.14
C LEU A 19 -49.60 21.24 19.64
N THR A 20 -48.73 20.40 19.04
CA THR A 20 -48.54 19.01 19.45
C THR A 20 -47.21 18.82 20.18
N SER A 21 -47.15 17.91 21.14
CA SER A 21 -45.94 17.68 21.95
C SER A 21 -45.04 16.60 21.37
N GLY A 22 -43.72 16.86 21.29
CA GLY A 22 -42.70 15.83 21.02
C GLY A 22 -42.35 15.56 19.55
N PHE A 23 -42.89 16.38 18.64
CA PHE A 23 -42.76 16.22 17.18
C PHE A 23 -42.13 17.46 16.54
N ASP A 24 -41.00 17.93 17.10
CA ASP A 24 -40.31 19.13 16.63
C ASP A 24 -39.01 18.85 15.87
N GLU A 25 -38.47 17.62 15.90
CA GLU A 25 -37.20 17.27 15.23
C GLU A 25 -37.39 16.78 13.79
N GLN A 26 -38.63 16.64 13.31
CA GLN A 26 -38.91 16.16 11.97
C GLN A 26 -38.36 17.12 10.92
N GLU A 27 -37.66 16.54 9.93
CA GLU A 27 -37.13 17.28 8.80
C GLU A 27 -38.24 17.62 7.79
N ILE A 28 -38.31 18.89 7.41
CA ILE A 28 -39.23 19.43 6.42
C ILE A 28 -38.48 19.56 5.10
N GLY A 29 -38.83 18.71 4.13
CA GLY A 29 -38.27 18.77 2.77
C GLY A 29 -38.85 19.91 1.95
N TRP A 30 -40.17 20.10 2.00
CA TRP A 30 -40.87 21.12 1.23
C TRP A 30 -42.22 21.47 1.88
N SER A 31 -42.77 22.65 1.58
CA SER A 31 -44.12 23.02 2.01
C SER A 31 -45.07 23.18 0.83
N HIS A 32 -46.30 22.73 0.98
CA HIS A 32 -47.34 22.92 -0.02
C HIS A 32 -48.65 23.36 0.64
N SER A 33 -49.42 24.23 -0.01
CA SER A 33 -50.73 24.67 0.49
C SER A 33 -51.88 23.99 -0.25
N SER A 34 -52.77 23.31 0.47
CA SER A 34 -53.95 22.68 -0.13
C SER A 34 -55.13 22.63 0.84
N ASP A 35 -56.31 22.96 0.32
CA ASP A 35 -57.60 22.83 1.01
C ASP A 35 -58.48 21.77 0.33
N LEU A 36 -57.87 20.74 -0.27
CA LEU A 36 -58.60 19.58 -0.75
C LEU A 36 -59.05 18.71 0.42
N ALA A 37 -60.23 18.09 0.30
CA ALA A 37 -60.70 17.09 1.27
C ALA A 37 -59.80 15.84 1.31
N ASP A 38 -59.09 15.58 0.21
CA ASP A 38 -58.01 14.60 0.13
C ASP A 38 -56.81 15.18 -0.64
N PRO A 39 -55.79 15.71 0.06
CA PRO A 39 -54.57 16.19 -0.57
C PRO A 39 -53.54 15.06 -0.79
N SER A 40 -53.75 13.85 -0.26
CA SER A 40 -52.74 12.77 -0.27
C SER A 40 -52.20 12.39 -1.67
N PRO A 41 -52.96 12.45 -2.78
CA PRO A 41 -52.42 12.15 -4.10
C PRO A 41 -51.33 13.12 -4.60
N PHE A 42 -51.19 14.27 -3.96
CA PHE A 42 -50.24 15.33 -4.34
C PHE A 42 -49.10 15.49 -3.32
N LEU A 43 -49.05 14.61 -2.31
CA LEU A 43 -48.02 14.65 -1.28
C LEU A 43 -46.89 13.67 -1.57
N GLU A 44 -45.68 14.08 -1.20
CA GLU A 44 -44.50 13.24 -1.14
C GLU A 44 -44.02 13.15 0.32
N PRO A 45 -43.28 12.08 0.68
CA PRO A 45 -42.70 11.98 2.02
C PRO A 45 -41.83 13.21 2.38
N GLY A 46 -41.93 13.68 3.62
CA GLY A 46 -41.17 14.83 4.11
C GLY A 46 -41.87 16.19 3.91
N GLN A 47 -43.12 16.23 3.45
CA GLN A 47 -43.83 17.47 3.17
C GLN A 47 -44.56 18.07 4.38
N PHE A 48 -44.57 19.40 4.43
CA PHE A 48 -45.33 20.22 5.37
C PHE A 48 -46.57 20.80 4.68
N LEU A 49 -47.75 20.34 5.07
CA LEU A 49 -49.01 20.76 4.46
C LEU A 49 -49.56 22.01 5.15
N LEU A 50 -49.78 23.09 4.39
CA LEU A 50 -50.43 24.31 4.85
C LEU A 50 -51.91 24.31 4.42
N THR A 51 -52.83 24.59 5.33
CA THR A 51 -54.26 24.62 5.03
C THR A 51 -54.98 25.72 5.80
N THR A 52 -55.98 26.34 5.16
CA THR A 52 -56.89 27.31 5.79
C THR A 52 -58.07 26.63 6.49
N GLY A 53 -58.21 25.31 6.33
CA GLY A 53 -59.30 24.53 6.91
C GLY A 53 -60.61 24.60 6.14
N ARG A 54 -60.66 25.16 4.93
CA ARG A 54 -61.89 25.29 4.13
C ARG A 54 -62.63 23.97 3.92
N GLN A 55 -61.89 22.88 3.77
CA GLN A 55 -62.41 21.52 3.65
C GLN A 55 -63.05 20.99 4.93
N PHE A 56 -62.73 21.54 6.11
CA PHE A 56 -63.28 21.08 7.38
C PHE A 56 -64.73 21.51 7.59
N ALA A 57 -65.25 22.45 6.80
CA ALA A 57 -66.67 22.81 6.83
C ALA A 57 -67.60 21.62 6.49
N THR A 58 -67.10 20.60 5.78
CA THR A 58 -67.86 19.37 5.48
C THR A 58 -67.63 18.26 6.51
N PHE A 59 -66.75 18.47 7.49
CA PHE A 59 -66.40 17.46 8.50
C PHE A 59 -67.40 17.56 9.65
N THR A 60 -68.17 16.50 9.87
CA THR A 60 -69.27 16.51 10.83
C THR A 60 -68.88 15.93 12.19
N ASP A 61 -67.94 14.99 12.20
CA ASP A 61 -67.52 14.21 13.38
C ASP A 61 -66.00 14.15 13.55
N ARG A 62 -65.56 13.53 14.65
CA ARG A 62 -64.14 13.34 14.96
C ARG A 62 -63.46 12.38 13.98
N SER A 63 -64.16 11.34 13.53
CA SER A 63 -63.64 10.35 12.58
C SER A 63 -63.20 10.98 11.26
N SER A 64 -63.87 12.06 10.82
CA SER A 64 -63.48 12.82 9.62
C SER A 64 -62.07 13.44 9.75
N PHE A 65 -61.73 13.99 10.93
CA PHE A 65 -60.40 14.54 11.22
C PHE A 65 -59.36 13.43 11.36
N ASP A 66 -59.70 12.35 12.08
CA ASP A 66 -58.81 11.19 12.26
C ASP A 66 -58.44 10.55 10.90
N GLU A 67 -59.41 10.41 9.99
CA GLU A 67 -59.18 9.89 8.63
C GLU A 67 -58.36 10.85 7.76
N TYR A 68 -58.57 12.16 7.90
CA TYR A 68 -57.76 13.15 7.20
C TYR A 68 -56.29 13.08 7.64
N VAL A 69 -56.03 13.16 8.94
CA VAL A 69 -54.67 13.09 9.50
C VAL A 69 -53.99 11.76 9.17
N ARG A 70 -54.71 10.64 9.30
CA ARG A 70 -54.19 9.31 8.95
C ARG A 70 -53.74 9.22 7.48
N ARG A 71 -54.49 9.82 6.54
CA ARG A 71 -54.09 9.85 5.13
C ARG A 71 -52.82 10.66 4.89
N LEU A 72 -52.65 11.77 5.62
CA LEU A 72 -51.45 12.60 5.55
C LEU A 72 -50.22 11.88 6.09
N ASP A 73 -50.36 11.25 7.26
CA ASP A 73 -49.31 10.43 7.87
C ASP A 73 -48.92 9.26 6.95
N GLN A 74 -49.89 8.55 6.38
CA GLN A 74 -49.65 7.47 5.40
C GLN A 74 -48.97 7.96 4.11
N ALA A 75 -49.21 9.20 3.69
CA ALA A 75 -48.52 9.83 2.56
C ALA A 75 -47.11 10.34 2.92
N GLY A 76 -46.72 10.26 4.20
CA GLY A 76 -45.41 10.69 4.70
C GLY A 76 -45.32 12.19 4.99
N ALA A 77 -46.44 12.88 5.18
CA ALA A 77 -46.41 14.27 5.66
C ALA A 77 -45.78 14.32 7.05
N VAL A 78 -44.93 15.33 7.29
CA VAL A 78 -44.21 15.47 8.57
C VAL A 78 -44.87 16.48 9.51
N ALA A 79 -45.68 17.38 8.96
CA ALA A 79 -46.37 18.42 9.72
C ALA A 79 -47.60 18.97 8.96
N ILE A 80 -48.53 19.57 9.72
CA ILE A 80 -49.65 20.38 9.21
C ILE A 80 -49.53 21.79 9.79
N GLY A 81 -49.64 22.81 8.93
CA GLY A 81 -49.73 24.21 9.33
C GLY A 81 -51.16 24.71 9.11
N PHE A 82 -51.85 25.05 10.19
CA PHE A 82 -53.23 25.53 10.14
C PHE A 82 -53.28 27.06 10.18
N GLY A 83 -53.81 27.67 9.13
CA GLY A 83 -54.02 29.11 9.04
C GLY A 83 -55.25 29.56 9.81
N THR A 84 -55.05 30.18 10.98
CA THR A 84 -56.14 30.72 11.81
C THR A 84 -56.76 31.99 11.23
N GLU A 85 -58.02 32.25 11.61
CA GLU A 85 -58.79 33.46 11.27
C GLU A 85 -59.03 33.66 9.76
N VAL A 86 -58.89 32.60 8.96
CA VAL A 86 -59.22 32.61 7.51
C VAL A 86 -60.63 32.07 7.28
N VAL A 87 -60.89 30.86 7.77
CA VAL A 87 -62.20 30.19 7.69
C VAL A 87 -62.81 30.00 9.08
N GLU A 88 -61.99 29.64 10.06
CA GLU A 88 -62.38 29.40 11.45
C GLU A 88 -61.46 30.17 12.41
N ALA A 89 -62.02 30.60 13.53
CA ALA A 89 -61.26 31.29 14.59
C ALA A 89 -60.50 30.26 15.43
N GLY A 90 -59.17 30.45 15.54
CA GLY A 90 -58.27 29.49 16.16
C GLY A 90 -58.21 28.12 15.47
N THR A 91 -57.34 27.23 15.98
CA THR A 91 -57.18 25.87 15.43
C THR A 91 -58.25 24.92 15.96
N PRO A 92 -58.96 24.15 15.09
CA PRO A 92 -60.00 23.22 15.54
C PRO A 92 -59.46 22.19 16.53
N ARG A 93 -60.04 22.12 17.73
CA ARG A 93 -59.60 21.18 18.77
C ARG A 93 -59.57 19.72 18.31
N ARG A 94 -60.53 19.32 17.46
CA ARG A 94 -60.60 17.97 16.88
C ARG A 94 -59.39 17.66 15.98
N LEU A 95 -58.84 18.66 15.28
CA LEU A 95 -57.63 18.51 14.49
C LEU A 95 -56.40 18.32 15.39
N VAL A 96 -56.30 19.09 16.48
CA VAL A 96 -55.24 18.94 17.49
C VAL A 96 -55.23 17.52 18.05
N GLU A 97 -56.39 17.04 18.54
CA GLU A 97 -56.54 15.69 19.09
C GLU A 97 -56.19 14.58 18.07
N ALA A 98 -56.55 14.76 16.80
CA ALA A 98 -56.22 13.82 15.72
C ALA A 98 -54.71 13.78 15.41
N CYS A 99 -54.06 14.95 15.34
CA CYS A 99 -52.62 15.06 15.14
C CYS A 99 -51.81 14.48 16.30
N GLU A 100 -52.24 14.73 17.56
CA GLU A 100 -51.61 14.10 18.73
C GLU A 100 -51.71 12.57 18.67
N ALA A 101 -52.89 12.03 18.34
CA ALA A 101 -53.09 10.59 18.25
C ALA A 101 -52.26 9.94 17.13
N ALA A 102 -52.06 10.65 16.02
CA ALA A 102 -51.27 10.19 14.88
C ALA A 102 -49.77 10.53 14.99
N SER A 103 -49.33 11.18 16.07
CA SER A 103 -47.94 11.62 16.22
C SER A 103 -47.45 12.58 15.11
N LEU A 104 -48.36 13.39 14.58
CA LEU A 104 -48.09 14.34 13.49
C LEU A 104 -47.94 15.76 14.06
N ALA A 105 -46.93 16.50 13.62
CA ALA A 105 -46.72 17.87 14.07
C ALA A 105 -47.85 18.80 13.58
N LEU A 106 -48.49 19.56 14.47
CA LEU A 106 -49.48 20.57 14.11
C LEU A 106 -49.00 21.94 14.55
N ILE A 107 -48.92 22.86 13.59
CA ILE A 107 -48.39 24.20 13.78
C ILE A 107 -49.52 25.19 13.50
N GLU A 108 -49.78 26.08 14.44
CA GLU A 108 -50.65 27.22 14.24
C GLU A 108 -49.91 28.30 13.45
N VAL A 109 -50.53 28.76 12.36
CA VAL A 109 -50.04 29.85 11.51
C VAL A 109 -51.00 31.04 11.71
N PRO A 110 -50.55 32.16 12.31
CA PRO A 110 -51.40 33.31 12.54
C PRO A 110 -51.77 33.99 11.23
N TYR A 111 -52.92 34.65 11.17
CA TYR A 111 -53.41 35.35 9.98
C TYR A 111 -52.42 36.36 9.38
N ALA A 112 -51.61 36.99 10.24
CA ALA A 112 -50.58 37.94 9.83
C ALA A 112 -49.43 37.30 9.03
N THR A 113 -49.27 35.97 9.11
CA THR A 113 -48.21 35.22 8.45
C THR A 113 -48.75 34.55 7.18
N PRO A 114 -48.50 35.12 5.98
CA PRO A 114 -48.95 34.50 4.76
C PRO A 114 -48.17 33.20 4.51
N PHE A 115 -48.84 32.16 4.02
CA PHE A 115 -48.23 30.85 3.77
C PHE A 115 -46.98 30.92 2.87
N ILE A 116 -46.91 31.87 1.94
CA ILE A 116 -45.71 32.08 1.12
C ILE A 116 -44.47 32.47 1.94
N ALA A 117 -44.62 33.16 3.07
CA ALA A 117 -43.50 33.50 3.95
C ALA A 117 -42.91 32.24 4.61
N VAL A 118 -43.79 31.31 5.01
CA VAL A 118 -43.43 30.00 5.54
C VAL A 118 -42.71 29.16 4.48
N SER A 119 -43.29 29.06 3.28
CA SER A 119 -42.68 28.34 2.16
C SER A 119 -41.32 28.91 1.76
N ARG A 120 -41.21 30.24 1.71
CA ARG A 120 -39.95 30.92 1.38
C ARG A 120 -38.89 30.70 2.45
N PHE A 121 -39.25 30.71 3.72
CA PHE A 121 -38.29 30.41 4.80
C PHE A 121 -37.69 29.01 4.61
N ILE A 122 -38.52 28.00 4.36
CA ILE A 122 -38.07 26.62 4.14
C ILE A 122 -37.16 26.54 2.91
N ALA A 123 -37.58 27.14 1.78
CA ALA A 123 -36.79 27.16 0.55
C ALA A 123 -35.44 27.89 0.70
N ASP A 124 -35.44 29.08 1.33
CA ASP A 124 -34.23 29.89 1.54
C ASP A 124 -33.23 29.16 2.45
N ARG A 125 -33.71 28.42 3.47
CA ARG A 125 -32.87 27.60 4.35
C ARG A 125 -32.27 26.40 3.62
N HIS A 126 -33.04 25.67 2.82
CA HIS A 126 -32.51 24.60 1.97
C HIS A 126 -31.48 25.11 0.97
N ALA A 127 -31.74 26.24 0.33
CA ALA A 127 -30.79 26.89 -0.58
C ALA A 127 -29.52 27.37 0.14
N ALA A 128 -29.62 27.86 1.37
CA ALA A 128 -28.47 28.23 2.19
C ALA A 128 -27.64 26.99 2.58
N GLU A 129 -28.28 25.89 2.97
CA GLU A 129 -27.60 24.63 3.27
C GLU A 129 -26.84 24.08 2.06
N SER A 130 -27.51 23.99 0.90
CA SER A 130 -26.88 23.51 -0.33
C SER A 130 -25.67 24.36 -0.73
N ARG A 131 -25.77 25.70 -0.60
CA ARG A 131 -24.63 26.60 -0.82
C ARG A 131 -23.49 26.34 0.15
N ARG A 132 -23.77 26.18 1.45
CA ARG A 132 -22.74 25.85 2.45
C ARG A 132 -22.00 24.56 2.12
N GLN A 133 -22.73 23.53 1.66
CA GLN A 133 -22.13 22.26 1.27
C GLN A 133 -21.21 22.41 0.05
N ILE A 134 -21.62 23.18 -0.96
CA ILE A 134 -20.81 23.45 -2.16
C ILE A 134 -19.57 24.27 -1.79
N GLU A 135 -19.73 25.35 -1.01
CA GLU A 135 -18.64 26.20 -0.56
C GLU A 135 -17.62 25.42 0.27
N TRP A 136 -18.10 24.58 1.20
CA TRP A 136 -17.24 23.69 1.97
C TRP A 136 -16.47 22.71 1.07
N ALA A 137 -17.13 22.06 0.11
CA ALA A 137 -16.48 21.12 -0.80
C ALA A 137 -15.38 21.79 -1.61
N LEU A 138 -15.63 22.99 -2.15
CA LEU A 138 -14.64 23.77 -2.88
C LEU A 138 -13.44 24.14 -2.00
N GLN A 139 -13.69 24.61 -0.77
CA GLN A 139 -12.63 24.93 0.18
C GLN A 139 -11.79 23.70 0.55
N ALA A 140 -12.44 22.56 0.79
CA ALA A 140 -11.75 21.30 1.09
C ALA A 140 -10.90 20.83 -0.10
N GLN A 141 -11.44 20.88 -1.32
CA GLN A 141 -10.73 20.55 -2.55
C GLN A 141 -9.51 21.46 -2.77
N GLU A 142 -9.68 22.77 -2.63
CA GLU A 142 -8.56 23.73 -2.73
C GLU A 142 -7.47 23.46 -1.69
N ALA A 143 -7.85 23.18 -0.43
CA ALA A 143 -6.93 22.88 0.63
C ALA A 143 -6.13 21.59 0.35
N ILE A 144 -6.81 20.53 -0.09
CA ILE A 144 -6.18 19.25 -0.47
C ILE A 144 -5.23 19.44 -1.65
N SER A 145 -5.65 20.13 -2.71
CA SER A 145 -4.78 20.41 -3.87
C SER A 145 -3.55 21.24 -3.48
N LYS A 146 -3.70 22.28 -2.65
CA LYS A 146 -2.56 23.06 -2.14
C LYS A 146 -1.62 22.22 -1.29
N ALA A 147 -2.16 21.34 -0.44
CA ALA A 147 -1.37 20.43 0.38
C ALA A 147 -0.59 19.42 -0.49
N ALA A 148 -1.20 18.90 -1.56
CA ALA A 148 -0.55 17.98 -2.51
C ALA A 148 0.65 18.60 -3.23
N LEU A 149 0.65 19.92 -3.42
CA LEU A 149 1.76 20.66 -4.06
C LEU A 149 2.85 21.10 -3.06
N SER A 150 2.66 20.86 -1.76
CA SER A 150 3.64 21.19 -0.73
C SER A 150 4.79 20.17 -0.66
N SER A 151 5.85 20.47 0.09
CA SER A 151 7.01 19.57 0.27
C SER A 151 6.66 18.20 0.87
N GLY A 152 5.49 18.03 1.47
CA GLY A 152 5.01 16.74 1.96
C GLY A 152 4.08 15.99 0.98
N GLY A 153 3.81 16.55 -0.19
CA GLY A 153 3.11 15.90 -1.29
C GLY A 153 1.79 15.24 -0.90
N LEU A 154 1.59 14.01 -1.40
CA LEU A 154 0.39 13.21 -1.14
C LEU A 154 0.14 12.96 0.36
N HIS A 155 1.18 12.83 1.19
CA HIS A 155 1.01 12.64 2.63
C HIS A 155 0.27 13.81 3.29
N MET A 156 0.62 15.05 2.94
CA MET A 156 -0.07 16.25 3.45
C MET A 156 -1.49 16.37 2.91
N ALA A 157 -1.71 16.00 1.65
CA ALA A 157 -3.04 15.97 1.04
C ALA A 157 -3.97 15.00 1.77
N ILE A 158 -3.48 13.81 2.12
CA ILE A 158 -4.22 12.79 2.87
C ILE A 158 -4.55 13.28 4.28
N GLY A 159 -3.60 13.87 5.01
CA GLY A 159 -3.85 14.44 6.32
C GLY A 159 -4.89 15.58 6.29
N THR A 160 -4.84 16.42 5.24
CA THR A 160 -5.81 17.50 5.03
C THR A 160 -7.20 16.95 4.70
N ALA A 161 -7.28 15.90 3.86
CA ALA A 161 -8.54 15.25 3.52
C ALA A 161 -9.16 14.53 4.73
N ALA A 162 -8.36 13.82 5.52
CA ALA A 162 -8.79 13.18 6.76
C ALA A 162 -9.41 14.20 7.73
N ALA A 163 -8.75 15.35 7.90
CA ALA A 163 -9.25 16.44 8.74
C ALA A 163 -10.57 17.03 8.20
N ALA A 164 -10.66 17.28 6.89
CA ALA A 164 -11.86 17.85 6.26
C ALA A 164 -13.06 16.89 6.31
N LEU A 165 -12.83 15.59 6.14
CA LEU A 165 -13.86 14.55 6.16
C LEU A 165 -14.21 14.06 7.57
N HIS A 166 -13.52 14.56 8.60
CA HIS A 166 -13.64 14.11 9.99
C HIS A 166 -13.53 12.59 10.13
N GLY A 167 -12.54 11.99 9.46
CA GLY A 167 -12.41 10.54 9.37
C GLY A 167 -10.98 10.09 9.07
N ASP A 168 -10.82 8.78 8.97
CA ASP A 168 -9.58 8.12 8.63
C ASP A 168 -9.44 7.99 7.11
N VAL A 169 -8.25 8.30 6.61
CA VAL A 169 -7.89 8.13 5.20
C VAL A 169 -6.56 7.40 5.14
N ALA A 170 -6.50 6.32 4.37
CA ALA A 170 -5.27 5.61 4.07
C ALA A 170 -5.08 5.39 2.57
N VAL A 171 -3.81 5.32 2.17
CA VAL A 171 -3.39 4.87 0.84
C VAL A 171 -2.51 3.65 1.01
N LEU A 172 -2.81 2.62 0.23
CA LEU A 172 -2.08 1.37 0.17
C LEU A 172 -1.35 1.26 -1.16
N ASP A 173 -0.18 0.63 -1.16
CA ASP A 173 0.51 0.19 -2.38
C ASP A 173 -0.13 -1.08 -2.98
N SER A 174 0.41 -1.53 -4.12
CA SER A 174 -0.02 -2.75 -4.82
C SER A 174 0.04 -4.03 -3.97
N GLU A 175 0.90 -4.06 -2.95
CA GLU A 175 1.10 -5.17 -2.02
C GLU A 175 0.19 -5.07 -0.79
N GLY A 176 -0.58 -3.98 -0.71
CA GLY A 176 -1.52 -3.72 0.35
C GLY A 176 -0.86 -3.24 1.64
N GLN A 177 0.33 -2.64 1.56
CA GLN A 177 0.97 -1.95 2.67
C GLN A 177 0.50 -0.50 2.69
N ILE A 178 0.18 0.03 3.88
CA ILE A 178 -0.20 1.43 4.03
C ILE A 178 1.04 2.30 3.82
N VAL A 179 1.04 3.10 2.76
CA VAL A 179 2.12 4.05 2.45
C VAL A 179 1.86 5.42 3.07
N HIS A 180 0.59 5.79 3.25
CA HIS A 180 0.19 7.05 3.85
C HIS A 180 -1.11 6.91 4.66
N GLY A 181 -1.22 7.71 5.72
CA GLY A 181 -2.43 7.79 6.54
C GLY A 181 -2.61 6.58 7.45
N ALA A 182 -3.85 6.34 7.85
CA ALA A 182 -4.23 5.25 8.73
C ALA A 182 -5.62 4.73 8.35
N ALA A 183 -5.83 3.42 8.53
CA ALA A 183 -7.12 2.78 8.31
C ALA A 183 -7.40 1.79 9.45
N PRO A 184 -8.67 1.63 9.85
CA PRO A 184 -9.07 0.55 10.73
C PRO A 184 -8.66 -0.82 10.18
N GLN A 185 -8.17 -1.71 11.05
CA GLN A 185 -7.66 -3.03 10.68
C GLN A 185 -8.60 -3.85 9.78
N PRO A 186 -9.93 -3.92 10.03
CA PRO A 186 -10.84 -4.67 9.17
C PRO A 186 -10.91 -4.12 7.73
N LEU A 187 -10.84 -2.80 7.58
CA LEU A 187 -10.87 -2.13 6.28
C LEU A 187 -9.53 -2.29 5.54
N HIS A 188 -8.41 -2.28 6.28
CA HIS A 188 -7.10 -2.62 5.73
C HIS A 188 -7.10 -4.03 5.13
N GLU A 189 -7.56 -5.04 5.87
CA GLU A 189 -7.63 -6.43 5.39
C GLU A 189 -8.56 -6.60 4.18
N ARG A 190 -9.69 -5.88 4.19
CA ARG A 190 -10.63 -5.86 3.06
C ARG A 190 -10.00 -5.26 1.80
N ALA A 191 -9.31 -4.12 1.93
CA ALA A 191 -8.59 -3.50 0.81
C ALA A 191 -7.48 -4.43 0.26
N ARG A 192 -6.73 -5.11 1.14
CA ARG A 192 -5.73 -6.12 0.73
C ARG A 192 -6.36 -7.28 -0.05
N THR A 193 -7.56 -7.69 0.33
CA THR A 193 -8.29 -8.76 -0.37
C THR A 193 -8.70 -8.30 -1.77
N LEU A 194 -9.22 -7.08 -1.92
CA LEU A 194 -9.56 -6.50 -3.21
C LEU A 194 -8.33 -6.35 -4.13
N LEU A 195 -7.19 -5.90 -3.59
CA LEU A 195 -5.94 -5.80 -4.34
C LEU A 195 -5.47 -7.16 -4.87
N LYS A 196 -5.58 -8.22 -4.05
CA LYS A 196 -5.23 -9.59 -4.47
C LYS A 196 -6.14 -10.14 -5.57
N LEU A 197 -7.39 -9.70 -5.65
CA LEU A 197 -8.28 -10.06 -6.76
C LEU A 197 -7.84 -9.43 -8.08
N GLY A 198 -7.04 -8.36 -8.04
CA GLY A 198 -6.47 -7.71 -9.23
C GLY A 198 -7.51 -6.98 -10.09
N THR A 199 -8.71 -6.73 -9.58
CA THR A 199 -9.80 -6.05 -10.29
C THR A 199 -9.96 -4.61 -9.83
N ARG A 200 -10.21 -3.71 -10.78
CA ARG A 200 -10.63 -2.34 -10.45
C ARG A 200 -12.03 -2.39 -9.84
N ALA A 201 -12.17 -1.90 -8.62
CA ALA A 201 -13.37 -2.04 -7.83
C ALA A 201 -13.53 -0.82 -6.90
N ARG A 202 -14.80 -0.47 -6.66
CA ARG A 202 -15.22 0.40 -5.57
C ARG A 202 -16.11 -0.45 -4.67
N ASP A 203 -15.76 -0.49 -3.39
CA ASP A 203 -16.52 -1.17 -2.36
C ASP A 203 -16.89 -0.13 -1.30
N GLU A 204 -18.16 -0.06 -0.94
CA GLU A 204 -18.66 0.93 0.02
C GLU A 204 -19.68 0.28 0.96
N GLY A 205 -19.72 0.77 2.19
CA GLY A 205 -20.59 0.21 3.20
C GLY A 205 -20.77 1.13 4.40
N ARG A 206 -21.67 0.70 5.27
CA ARG A 206 -21.95 1.36 6.54
C ARG A 206 -22.05 0.31 7.64
N ASP A 207 -21.40 0.59 8.76
CA ASP A 207 -21.47 -0.21 9.98
C ASP A 207 -21.63 0.71 11.21
N ASP A 208 -21.48 0.15 12.40
CA ASP A 208 -21.60 0.88 13.67
C ASP A 208 -20.50 1.96 13.84
N SER A 209 -19.37 1.84 13.14
CA SER A 209 -18.27 2.82 13.16
C SER A 209 -18.46 3.96 12.16
N GLY A 210 -19.38 3.80 11.20
CA GLY A 210 -19.76 4.84 10.25
C GLY A 210 -19.80 4.33 8.81
N HIS A 211 -19.59 5.26 7.88
CA HIS A 211 -19.52 5.00 6.44
C HIS A 211 -18.07 4.81 6.01
N TRP A 212 -17.82 3.85 5.13
CA TRP A 212 -16.50 3.61 4.55
C TRP A 212 -16.57 3.37 3.04
N VAL A 213 -15.47 3.71 2.37
CA VAL A 213 -15.27 3.52 0.93
C VAL A 213 -13.85 3.01 0.70
N ILE A 214 -13.72 2.01 -0.16
CA ILE A 214 -12.45 1.47 -0.65
C ILE A 214 -12.46 1.55 -2.17
N ASN A 215 -11.46 2.21 -2.76
CA ASN A 215 -11.26 2.24 -4.20
C ASN A 215 -9.92 1.59 -4.54
N THR A 216 -9.91 0.56 -5.40
CA THR A 216 -8.66 0.08 -6.00
C THR A 216 -8.27 0.98 -7.17
N LEU A 217 -6.97 1.23 -7.30
CA LEU A 217 -6.39 2.24 -8.19
C LEU A 217 -5.57 1.56 -9.29
N GLY A 218 -5.60 2.13 -10.49
CA GLY A 218 -4.96 1.57 -11.68
C GLY A 218 -5.90 0.69 -12.50
N ARG A 219 -5.31 -0.15 -13.35
CA ARG A 219 -6.05 -0.98 -14.31
C ARG A 219 -6.27 -2.39 -13.78
N THR A 220 -7.35 -3.04 -14.18
CA THR A 220 -7.53 -4.48 -13.91
C THR A 220 -6.33 -5.27 -14.44
N GLY A 221 -5.71 -6.08 -13.56
CA GLY A 221 -4.48 -6.83 -13.82
C GLY A 221 -3.17 -6.03 -13.62
N ALA A 222 -3.25 -4.73 -13.37
CA ALA A 222 -2.12 -3.83 -13.12
C ALA A 222 -2.55 -2.72 -12.14
N LEU A 223 -2.97 -3.14 -10.94
CA LEU A 223 -3.33 -2.22 -9.87
C LEU A 223 -2.07 -1.62 -9.25
N VAL A 224 -2.11 -0.31 -8.97
CA VAL A 224 -1.00 0.42 -8.35
C VAL A 224 -1.21 0.64 -6.84
N GLY A 225 -2.42 0.42 -6.34
CA GLY A 225 -2.74 0.58 -4.92
C GLY A 225 -4.24 0.68 -4.63
N ALA A 226 -4.58 1.13 -3.42
CA ALA A 226 -5.95 1.38 -3.01
C ALA A 226 -6.08 2.59 -2.07
N THR A 227 -7.21 3.28 -2.10
CA THR A 227 -7.59 4.26 -1.07
C THR A 227 -8.62 3.65 -0.14
N VAL A 228 -8.51 3.94 1.15
CA VAL A 228 -9.49 3.60 2.18
C VAL A 228 -9.90 4.89 2.86
N ILE A 229 -11.21 5.15 2.92
CA ILE A 229 -11.79 6.31 3.58
C ILE A 229 -12.85 5.78 4.55
N SER A 230 -12.78 6.17 5.82
CA SER A 230 -13.76 5.81 6.85
C SER A 230 -14.14 7.04 7.65
N ARG A 231 -15.43 7.27 7.87
CA ARG A 231 -15.93 8.44 8.60
C ARG A 231 -17.27 8.17 9.29
N PRO A 232 -17.66 8.95 10.31
CA PRO A 232 -18.90 8.71 11.06
C PRO A 232 -20.19 8.83 10.23
N SER A 233 -20.25 9.77 9.28
CA SER A 233 -21.47 10.05 8.50
C SER A 233 -21.15 10.63 7.12
N ILE A 234 -22.09 10.52 6.17
CA ILE A 234 -22.05 11.20 4.87
C ILE A 234 -23.05 12.36 4.85
N GLN A 235 -22.61 13.55 4.44
CA GLN A 235 -23.46 14.76 4.35
C GLN A 235 -23.99 15.04 2.94
N GLY A 236 -23.63 14.23 1.94
CA GLY A 236 -24.26 14.27 0.61
C GLY A 236 -23.26 14.15 -0.54
N SER A 237 -23.56 14.84 -1.66
CA SER A 237 -22.74 14.84 -2.87
C SER A 237 -21.42 15.61 -2.73
N ALA A 238 -21.40 16.62 -1.86
CA ALA A 238 -20.23 17.42 -1.51
C ALA A 238 -19.07 16.51 -1.03
N ASP A 239 -19.35 15.62 -0.08
CA ASP A 239 -18.39 14.64 0.43
C ASP A 239 -17.80 13.75 -0.67
N ARG A 240 -18.68 13.23 -1.55
CA ARG A 240 -18.26 12.37 -2.67
C ARG A 240 -17.34 13.10 -3.63
N SER A 241 -17.52 14.42 -3.81
CA SER A 241 -16.66 15.22 -4.67
C SER A 241 -15.24 15.34 -4.10
N VAL A 242 -15.10 15.43 -2.77
CA VAL A 242 -13.80 15.45 -2.08
C VAL A 242 -13.12 14.07 -2.17
N GLU A 243 -13.88 12.99 -1.91
CA GLU A 243 -13.39 11.61 -2.08
C GLU A 243 -12.90 11.34 -3.50
N THR A 244 -13.63 11.85 -4.50
CA THR A 244 -13.29 11.67 -5.92
C THR A 244 -11.98 12.38 -6.27
N LEU A 245 -11.80 13.63 -5.83
CA LEU A 245 -10.54 14.36 -6.01
C LEU A 245 -9.37 13.63 -5.33
N LEU A 246 -9.55 13.22 -4.08
CA LEU A 246 -8.51 12.50 -3.33
C LEU A 246 -8.13 11.18 -4.02
N THR A 247 -9.12 10.42 -4.48
CA THR A 247 -8.89 9.16 -5.20
C THR A 247 -8.10 9.42 -6.49
N ALA A 248 -8.48 10.44 -7.27
CA ALA A 248 -7.78 10.80 -8.49
C ALA A 248 -6.34 11.28 -8.26
N LEU A 249 -6.12 12.14 -7.24
CA LEU A 249 -4.77 12.59 -6.85
C LEU A 249 -3.89 11.44 -6.38
N THR A 250 -4.47 10.49 -5.64
CA THR A 250 -3.76 9.31 -5.17
C THR A 250 -3.39 8.40 -6.34
N GLU A 251 -4.34 8.11 -7.23
CA GLU A 251 -4.11 7.29 -8.43
C GLU A 251 -2.99 7.89 -9.28
N LEU A 252 -3.08 9.19 -9.60
CA LEU A 252 -2.06 9.89 -10.37
C LEU A 252 -0.69 9.87 -9.69
N SER A 253 -0.62 10.06 -8.36
CA SER A 253 0.63 10.05 -7.63
C SER A 253 1.28 8.66 -7.60
N LEU A 254 0.48 7.60 -7.47
CA LEU A 254 0.98 6.23 -7.49
C LEU A 254 1.42 5.82 -8.90
N GLU A 255 0.66 6.19 -9.94
CA GLU A 255 1.06 5.98 -11.33
C GLU A 255 2.35 6.72 -11.65
N HIS A 256 2.50 7.98 -11.21
CA HIS A 256 3.73 8.74 -11.44
C HIS A 256 4.94 8.13 -10.73
N ALA A 257 4.77 7.65 -9.50
CA ALA A 257 5.83 6.96 -8.77
C ALA A 257 6.26 5.66 -9.47
N GLU A 258 5.29 4.92 -10.02
CA GLU A 258 5.55 3.70 -10.78
C GLU A 258 6.25 3.98 -12.12
N ASP A 259 5.81 4.99 -12.87
CA ASP A 259 6.46 5.42 -14.11
C ASP A 259 7.90 5.88 -13.86
N GLN A 260 8.14 6.65 -12.80
CA GLN A 260 9.49 7.04 -12.39
C GLN A 260 10.35 5.82 -12.07
N ARG A 261 9.79 4.82 -11.37
CA ARG A 261 10.50 3.58 -11.02
C ARG A 261 10.87 2.78 -12.27
N LEU A 262 9.93 2.59 -13.20
CA LEU A 262 10.19 1.89 -14.46
C LEU A 262 11.20 2.64 -15.33
N GLY A 263 11.09 3.97 -15.40
CA GLY A 263 12.05 4.83 -16.08
C GLY A 263 13.46 4.70 -15.48
N PHE A 264 13.58 4.79 -14.15
CA PHE A 264 14.84 4.57 -13.45
C PHE A 264 15.43 3.20 -13.73
N ARG A 265 14.60 2.15 -13.69
CA ARG A 265 15.03 0.77 -13.94
C ARG A 265 15.67 0.60 -15.32
N SER A 266 15.20 1.33 -16.33
CA SER A 266 15.79 1.30 -17.68
C SER A 266 17.21 1.88 -17.77
N VAL A 267 17.56 2.80 -16.86
CA VAL A 267 18.87 3.48 -16.84
C VAL A 267 19.79 2.98 -15.73
N ALA A 268 19.24 2.34 -14.69
CA ALA A 268 19.97 1.91 -13.49
C ALA A 268 21.21 1.06 -13.81
N GLY A 269 21.13 0.16 -14.80
CA GLY A 269 22.28 -0.66 -15.24
C GLY A 269 23.44 0.17 -15.81
N HIS A 270 23.15 1.23 -16.56
CA HIS A 270 24.19 2.15 -17.06
C HIS A 270 24.79 2.99 -15.93
N LEU A 271 23.97 3.44 -14.98
CA LEU A 271 24.43 4.17 -13.79
C LEU A 271 25.33 3.29 -12.91
N LEU A 272 25.00 2.00 -12.75
CA LEU A 272 25.87 1.04 -12.08
C LEU A 272 27.24 0.95 -12.78
N GLY A 273 27.28 0.89 -14.11
CA GLY A 273 28.54 0.90 -14.87
C GLY A 273 29.41 2.11 -14.53
N LEU A 274 28.82 3.30 -14.50
CA LEU A 274 29.52 4.54 -14.11
C LEU A 274 30.00 4.51 -12.65
N LEU A 275 29.21 3.94 -11.72
CA LEU A 275 29.63 3.77 -10.32
C LEU A 275 30.84 2.83 -10.22
N LEU A 276 30.82 1.72 -10.97
CA LEU A 276 31.93 0.76 -11.02
C LEU A 276 33.21 1.37 -11.63
N ASP A 277 33.05 2.31 -12.57
CA ASP A 277 34.15 3.10 -13.14
C ASP A 277 34.60 4.27 -12.23
N GLY A 278 34.01 4.44 -11.06
CA GLY A 278 34.36 5.48 -10.09
C GLY A 278 33.85 6.88 -10.45
N ARG A 279 32.82 7.00 -11.28
CA ARG A 279 32.23 8.28 -11.74
C ARG A 279 31.04 8.71 -10.86
N ILE A 280 31.27 8.79 -9.55
CA ILE A 280 30.22 9.03 -8.54
C ILE A 280 29.50 10.36 -8.78
N ASP A 281 30.23 11.45 -9.01
CA ASP A 281 29.63 12.78 -9.21
C ASP A 281 28.65 12.83 -10.39
N SER A 282 28.98 12.11 -11.48
CA SER A 282 28.11 12.02 -12.66
C SER A 282 26.83 11.21 -12.38
N VAL A 283 26.92 10.21 -11.51
CA VAL A 283 25.76 9.40 -11.10
C VAL A 283 24.90 10.17 -10.11
N ASP A 284 25.51 10.89 -9.16
CA ASP A 284 24.79 11.74 -8.21
C ASP A 284 24.02 12.86 -8.93
N GLU A 285 24.64 13.48 -9.95
CA GLU A 285 23.98 14.45 -10.83
C GLU A 285 22.80 13.82 -11.58
N ALA A 286 22.97 12.64 -12.18
CA ALA A 286 21.89 11.94 -12.86
C ALA A 286 20.74 11.53 -11.91
N LEU A 287 21.08 11.15 -10.67
CA LEU A 287 20.14 10.78 -9.64
C LEU A 287 19.39 11.97 -9.05
N SER A 288 19.85 13.21 -9.20
CA SER A 288 19.13 14.39 -8.73
C SER A 288 17.70 14.55 -9.31
N HIS A 289 17.43 13.89 -10.43
CA HIS A 289 16.11 13.83 -11.08
C HIS A 289 15.22 12.68 -10.59
N TYR A 290 15.79 11.73 -9.84
CA TYR A 290 15.10 10.62 -9.23
C TYR A 290 15.09 10.86 -7.71
N SER A 291 14.03 10.46 -6.99
CA SER A 291 14.02 10.61 -5.52
C SER A 291 14.90 9.55 -4.82
N ILE A 292 16.11 9.35 -5.33
CA ILE A 292 17.05 8.28 -4.97
C ILE A 292 18.38 8.94 -4.58
N GLU A 293 18.88 8.58 -3.40
CA GLU A 293 20.18 9.04 -2.90
C GLU A 293 21.18 7.89 -2.90
N LEU A 294 22.43 8.17 -3.30
CA LEU A 294 23.51 7.19 -3.17
C LEU A 294 23.87 6.93 -1.70
N PRO A 295 24.26 5.70 -1.35
CA PRO A 295 24.76 5.37 -0.02
C PRO A 295 26.04 6.12 0.35
N LYS A 296 26.23 6.40 1.64
CA LYS A 296 27.52 6.89 2.15
C LYS A 296 28.50 5.74 2.32
N SER A 297 29.77 5.98 2.05
CA SER A 297 30.83 5.02 2.36
C SER A 297 30.98 4.84 3.89
N PRO A 298 31.23 3.62 4.39
CA PRO A 298 31.37 2.36 3.66
C PRO A 298 30.05 1.86 3.04
N VAL A 299 30.13 1.42 1.79
CA VAL A 299 28.98 0.91 1.02
C VAL A 299 28.85 -0.59 1.22
N VAL A 300 27.69 -1.04 1.68
CA VAL A 300 27.34 -2.45 1.79
C VAL A 300 26.64 -2.88 0.50
N VAL A 301 27.17 -3.92 -0.14
CA VAL A 301 26.63 -4.51 -1.37
C VAL A 301 25.94 -5.81 -1.00
N PHE A 302 24.68 -5.96 -1.41
CA PHE A 302 23.97 -7.25 -1.42
C PHE A 302 23.85 -7.73 -2.86
N SER A 303 24.06 -9.03 -3.09
CA SER A 303 23.81 -9.72 -4.35
C SER A 303 22.78 -10.81 -4.12
N LEU A 304 21.69 -10.78 -4.88
CA LEU A 304 20.63 -11.78 -4.86
C LEU A 304 20.52 -12.47 -6.22
N PRO A 305 20.19 -13.77 -6.29
CA PRO A 305 20.10 -14.52 -7.54
C PRO A 305 18.82 -14.14 -8.28
N LEU A 306 18.95 -13.45 -9.42
CA LEU A 306 17.86 -12.73 -10.08
C LEU A 306 16.63 -13.62 -10.37
N ASP A 307 16.85 -14.86 -10.80
CA ASP A 307 15.81 -15.84 -11.16
C ASP A 307 15.02 -16.35 -9.95
N SER A 308 15.59 -16.25 -8.74
CA SER A 308 14.95 -16.69 -7.50
C SER A 308 14.37 -15.53 -6.69
N VAL A 309 14.55 -14.28 -7.13
CA VAL A 309 13.96 -13.10 -6.46
C VAL A 309 12.50 -12.94 -6.89
N PRO A 310 11.52 -13.04 -5.97
CA PRO A 310 10.13 -12.74 -6.29
C PRO A 310 9.96 -11.29 -6.76
N THR A 311 9.06 -11.05 -7.73
CA THR A 311 8.76 -9.70 -8.23
C THR A 311 8.40 -8.73 -7.10
N ALA A 312 7.61 -9.18 -6.12
CA ALA A 312 7.23 -8.37 -4.95
C ALA A 312 8.44 -7.96 -4.07
N LEU A 313 9.46 -8.81 -3.94
CA LEU A 313 10.69 -8.44 -3.22
C LEU A 313 11.49 -7.40 -4.00
N ARG A 314 11.63 -7.60 -5.32
CA ARG A 314 12.32 -6.65 -6.19
C ARG A 314 11.65 -5.28 -6.15
N ASP A 315 10.34 -5.23 -6.38
CA ASP A 315 9.58 -3.98 -6.41
C ASP A 315 9.61 -3.28 -5.04
N SER A 316 9.56 -4.04 -3.95
CA SER A 316 9.72 -3.50 -2.59
C SER A 316 11.09 -2.86 -2.35
N LEU A 317 12.18 -3.47 -2.82
CA LEU A 317 13.53 -2.91 -2.69
C LEU A 317 13.71 -1.65 -3.56
N GLU A 318 13.11 -1.63 -4.76
CA GLU A 318 13.11 -0.45 -5.62
C GLU A 318 12.27 0.70 -5.00
N ARG A 319 11.11 0.41 -4.38
CA ARG A 319 10.35 1.41 -3.62
C ARG A 319 11.12 1.93 -2.40
N MET A 320 11.88 1.07 -1.73
CA MET A 320 12.78 1.49 -0.66
C MET A 320 13.87 2.44 -1.18
N SER A 321 14.40 2.26 -2.40
CA SER A 321 15.37 3.21 -2.97
C SER A 321 14.78 4.60 -3.26
N ALA A 322 13.51 4.66 -3.65
CA ALA A 322 12.79 5.90 -3.94
C ALA A 322 12.26 6.62 -2.69
N THR A 323 12.56 6.09 -1.49
CA THR A 323 12.18 6.73 -0.23
C THR A 323 13.23 7.76 0.17
N ALA A 324 12.83 9.01 0.43
CA ALA A 324 13.73 10.08 0.84
C ALA A 324 14.61 9.67 2.03
N GLY A 325 15.93 9.90 1.93
CA GLY A 325 16.91 9.55 2.95
C GLY A 325 17.20 8.05 3.12
N ALA A 326 16.62 7.16 2.29
CA ALA A 326 16.89 5.72 2.40
C ALA A 326 18.31 5.32 1.99
N ARG A 327 18.98 6.15 1.17
CA ARG A 327 20.37 5.95 0.74
C ARG A 327 20.63 4.53 0.24
N LEU A 328 19.76 4.12 -0.69
CA LEU A 328 19.69 2.76 -1.20
C LEU A 328 19.58 2.82 -2.72
N PHE A 329 20.36 2.00 -3.39
CA PHE A 329 20.37 1.88 -4.85
C PHE A 329 20.18 0.42 -5.23
N ALA A 330 19.02 0.07 -5.79
CA ALA A 330 18.71 -1.27 -6.26
C ALA A 330 18.83 -1.32 -7.79
N VAL A 331 19.54 -2.32 -8.32
CA VAL A 331 19.81 -2.44 -9.75
C VAL A 331 19.92 -3.91 -10.17
N GLN A 332 19.31 -4.24 -11.30
CA GLN A 332 19.52 -5.52 -11.96
C GLN A 332 20.81 -5.47 -12.78
N SER A 333 21.71 -6.43 -12.57
CA SER A 333 23.00 -6.55 -13.26
C SER A 333 23.27 -8.01 -13.59
N ASP A 334 23.29 -8.33 -14.88
CA ASP A 334 23.46 -9.69 -15.41
C ASP A 334 22.45 -10.70 -14.79
N ASP A 335 22.96 -11.62 -13.97
CA ASP A 335 22.26 -12.71 -13.29
C ASP A 335 21.93 -12.40 -11.82
N ALA A 336 22.18 -11.16 -11.37
CA ALA A 336 21.97 -10.74 -9.99
C ALA A 336 21.15 -9.45 -9.85
N LEU A 337 20.36 -9.37 -8.78
CA LEU A 337 19.88 -8.10 -8.26
C LEU A 337 20.89 -7.59 -7.23
N LEU A 338 21.47 -6.42 -7.49
CA LEU A 338 22.37 -5.75 -6.58
C LEU A 338 21.61 -4.69 -5.77
N VAL A 339 21.88 -4.64 -4.46
CA VAL A 339 21.37 -3.58 -3.58
C VAL A 339 22.56 -2.94 -2.87
N LEU A 340 22.80 -1.67 -3.16
CA LEU A 340 23.83 -0.86 -2.50
C LEU A 340 23.15 -0.05 -1.39
N THR A 341 23.71 -0.10 -0.18
CA THR A 341 23.21 0.67 0.96
C THR A 341 24.35 1.07 1.88
N ASP A 342 24.14 2.03 2.77
CA ASP A 342 25.11 2.35 3.82
C ASP A 342 24.93 1.45 5.05
N GLN A 343 25.78 1.61 6.06
CA GLN A 343 25.68 0.82 7.30
C GLN A 343 24.35 1.01 8.03
N SER A 344 23.68 2.16 7.87
CA SER A 344 22.39 2.43 8.51
C SER A 344 21.25 1.66 7.84
N GLY A 345 21.30 1.50 6.52
CA GLY A 345 20.31 0.75 5.75
C GLY A 345 20.53 -0.77 5.73
N ARG A 346 21.74 -1.26 6.05
CA ARG A 346 22.11 -2.69 6.03
C ARG A 346 21.09 -3.61 6.69
N ARG A 347 20.67 -3.29 7.93
CA ARG A 347 19.73 -4.13 8.69
C ARG A 347 18.36 -4.17 8.02
N ARG A 348 17.86 -3.01 7.58
CA ARG A 348 16.56 -2.89 6.92
C ARG A 348 16.50 -3.71 5.62
N VAL A 349 17.57 -3.68 4.83
CA VAL A 349 17.69 -4.50 3.61
C VAL A 349 17.76 -5.99 3.95
N ALA A 350 18.60 -6.37 4.91
CA ALA A 350 18.74 -7.76 5.32
C ALA A 350 17.43 -8.36 5.85
N ASP A 351 16.71 -7.63 6.71
CA ASP A 351 15.43 -8.06 7.28
C ASP A 351 14.39 -8.29 6.16
N ARG A 352 14.29 -7.36 5.19
CA ARG A 352 13.38 -7.49 4.05
C ARG A 352 13.71 -8.70 3.16
N ILE A 353 14.99 -8.96 2.89
CA ILE A 353 15.42 -10.14 2.12
C ILE A 353 15.10 -11.45 2.88
N ALA A 354 15.31 -11.46 4.19
CA ALA A 354 15.09 -12.62 5.05
C ALA A 354 13.61 -13.00 5.17
N GLU A 355 12.68 -12.04 5.14
CA GLU A 355 11.23 -12.28 5.15
C GLU A 355 10.79 -13.22 4.02
N ASP A 356 11.33 -13.02 2.81
CA ASP A 356 11.03 -13.84 1.63
C ASP A 356 11.94 -15.08 1.50
N ARG A 357 12.83 -15.31 2.48
CA ARG A 357 13.77 -16.44 2.54
C ARG A 357 14.61 -16.60 1.27
N VAL A 358 15.01 -15.48 0.67
CA VAL A 358 15.89 -15.47 -0.51
C VAL A 358 17.34 -15.49 -0.04
N SER A 359 18.18 -16.29 -0.68
CA SER A 359 19.62 -16.30 -0.41
C SER A 359 20.28 -15.01 -0.92
N ALA A 360 21.25 -14.49 -0.19
CA ALA A 360 21.99 -13.30 -0.58
C ALA A 360 23.46 -13.39 -0.16
N GLY A 361 24.35 -12.83 -0.97
CA GLY A 361 25.73 -12.59 -0.59
C GLY A 361 25.94 -11.12 -0.26
N THR A 362 26.79 -10.83 0.73
CA THR A 362 27.09 -9.44 1.12
C THR A 362 28.58 -9.17 1.29
N ALA A 363 29.03 -8.00 0.83
CA ALA A 363 30.38 -7.50 1.02
C ALA A 363 30.34 -5.99 1.28
N THR A 364 31.44 -5.43 1.82
CA THR A 364 31.54 -4.01 2.13
C THR A 364 32.67 -3.39 1.31
N ALA A 365 32.40 -2.25 0.69
CA ALA A 365 33.40 -1.37 0.08
C ALA A 365 33.65 -0.18 1.02
N ASP A 366 34.89 -0.04 1.51
CA ASP A 366 35.26 1.09 2.37
C ASP A 366 35.23 2.42 1.60
N ARG A 367 35.52 2.38 0.29
CA ARG A 367 35.46 3.52 -0.62
C ARG A 367 34.74 3.14 -1.90
N TRP A 368 34.23 4.14 -2.61
CA TRP A 368 33.61 3.94 -3.93
C TRP A 368 34.54 3.29 -4.96
N THR A 369 35.86 3.53 -4.88
CA THR A 369 36.86 2.87 -5.72
C THR A 369 36.90 1.35 -5.56
N ASP A 370 36.46 0.85 -4.40
CA ASP A 370 36.49 -0.56 -4.05
C ASP A 370 35.17 -1.27 -4.40
N LEU A 371 34.18 -0.52 -4.93
CA LEU A 371 32.83 -1.03 -5.24
C LEU A 371 32.86 -2.19 -6.22
N ALA A 372 33.73 -2.14 -7.23
CA ALA A 372 33.87 -3.21 -8.21
C ALA A 372 34.33 -4.52 -7.57
N ASP A 373 35.23 -4.45 -6.60
CA ASP A 373 35.71 -5.63 -5.88
C ASP A 373 34.69 -6.11 -4.85
N ALA A 374 34.03 -5.20 -4.12
CA ALA A 374 32.93 -5.57 -3.23
C ALA A 374 31.77 -6.24 -3.98
N THR A 375 31.46 -5.80 -5.20
CA THR A 375 30.42 -6.44 -6.05
C THR A 375 30.82 -7.87 -6.45
N LYS A 376 32.09 -8.12 -6.80
CA LYS A 376 32.58 -9.48 -7.08
C LYS A 376 32.55 -10.35 -5.81
N GLN A 377 32.95 -9.78 -4.68
CA GLN A 377 32.98 -10.46 -3.38
C GLN A 377 31.57 -10.82 -2.88
N SER A 378 30.58 -9.92 -3.03
CA SER A 378 29.19 -10.22 -2.68
C SER A 378 28.60 -11.30 -3.56
N ARG A 379 28.94 -11.33 -4.87
CA ARG A 379 28.54 -12.44 -5.75
C ARG A 379 29.21 -13.77 -5.37
N ALA A 380 30.51 -13.76 -5.04
CA ALA A 380 31.18 -14.95 -4.51
C ALA A 380 30.52 -15.44 -3.22
N ALA A 381 30.15 -14.53 -2.33
CA ALA A 381 29.43 -14.87 -1.10
C ALA A 381 28.04 -15.47 -1.37
N LEU A 382 27.36 -15.00 -2.40
CA LEU A 382 26.08 -15.56 -2.85
C LEU A 382 26.25 -16.98 -3.39
N SER A 383 27.28 -17.23 -4.20
CA SER A 383 27.55 -18.59 -4.73
C SER A 383 27.77 -19.63 -3.63
N GLY A 384 28.35 -19.22 -2.50
CA GLY A 384 28.52 -20.07 -1.32
C GLY A 384 27.33 -20.06 -0.33
N ALA A 385 26.29 -19.27 -0.54
CA ALA A 385 25.17 -19.16 0.40
C ALA A 385 24.17 -20.32 0.25
N ARG A 386 23.65 -20.84 1.37
CA ARG A 386 22.55 -21.81 1.35
C ARG A 386 21.22 -21.12 1.05
N ALA A 387 20.20 -21.89 0.69
CA ALA A 387 18.86 -21.36 0.46
C ALA A 387 18.35 -20.58 1.68
N GLY A 388 17.96 -19.32 1.47
CA GLY A 388 17.50 -18.41 2.53
C GLY A 388 18.58 -17.88 3.47
N GLU A 389 19.86 -18.14 3.20
CA GLU A 389 20.98 -17.62 3.98
C GLU A 389 21.49 -16.29 3.39
N ILE A 390 21.76 -15.31 4.26
CA ILE A 390 22.52 -14.11 3.91
C ILE A 390 23.95 -14.33 4.39
N ARG A 391 24.89 -14.52 3.45
CA ARG A 391 26.28 -14.85 3.76
C ARG A 391 27.20 -13.66 3.50
N SER A 392 28.08 -13.32 4.45
CA SER A 392 29.08 -12.28 4.25
C SER A 392 30.38 -12.82 3.64
N PHE A 393 30.98 -12.07 2.73
CA PHE A 393 32.31 -12.37 2.20
C PHE A 393 33.39 -12.34 3.28
N ASP A 394 33.25 -11.49 4.30
CA ASP A 394 34.20 -11.45 5.43
C ASP A 394 34.21 -12.80 6.18
N ASP A 395 33.05 -13.43 6.34
CA ASP A 395 32.93 -14.76 6.97
C ASP A 395 33.57 -15.85 6.10
N LEU A 396 33.48 -15.73 4.77
CA LEU A 396 34.18 -16.60 3.83
C LEU A 396 35.69 -16.46 3.92
N SER A 397 36.22 -15.23 3.88
CA SER A 397 37.65 -14.94 3.97
C SER A 397 38.27 -15.42 5.28
N ARG A 398 37.51 -15.35 6.38
CA ARG A 398 37.92 -15.84 7.71
C ARG A 398 37.85 -17.36 7.80
N SER A 399 37.00 -18.01 7.00
CA SER A 399 36.82 -19.46 7.05
C SER A 399 37.92 -20.25 6.35
N SER A 400 38.45 -19.78 5.19
CA SER A 400 39.68 -20.32 4.56
C SER A 400 39.99 -19.62 3.22
N VAL A 401 41.27 -19.27 2.96
CA VAL A 401 41.79 -18.87 1.62
C VAL A 401 41.49 -19.92 0.55
N LEU A 402 41.28 -21.17 0.98
CA LEU A 402 41.13 -22.33 0.13
C LEU A 402 39.69 -22.47 -0.39
N GLY A 403 38.70 -21.99 0.35
CA GLY A 403 37.32 -21.87 -0.13
C GLY A 403 37.22 -20.90 -1.31
N LEU A 404 37.98 -19.80 -1.27
CA LEU A 404 38.05 -18.80 -2.35
C LEU A 404 38.72 -19.33 -3.63
N LEU A 405 39.58 -20.34 -3.54
CA LEU A 405 40.19 -21.00 -4.70
C LEU A 405 39.25 -21.99 -5.38
N ALA A 406 38.33 -22.61 -4.64
CA ALA A 406 37.38 -23.57 -5.20
C ALA A 406 36.26 -22.92 -6.03
N GLU A 407 35.99 -21.63 -5.82
CA GLU A 407 34.82 -20.94 -6.37
C GLU A 407 35.15 -19.95 -7.51
N ASN A 408 36.42 -19.73 -7.82
CA ASN A 408 36.87 -18.92 -8.96
C ASN A 408 37.10 -19.76 -10.23
N ARG A 409 37.45 -19.13 -11.38
CA ARG A 409 37.83 -19.76 -12.68
C ARG A 409 38.86 -20.91 -12.60
N VAL A 410 39.44 -21.11 -11.41
CA VAL A 410 40.24 -22.26 -11.01
C VAL A 410 39.45 -23.56 -11.05
N ALA A 411 38.14 -23.60 -10.77
CA ALA A 411 37.34 -24.82 -10.88
C ALA A 411 37.20 -25.30 -12.34
N ASP A 412 36.96 -24.37 -13.26
CA ASP A 412 36.91 -24.67 -14.71
C ASP A 412 38.27 -25.11 -15.23
N LEU A 413 39.34 -24.42 -14.79
CA LEU A 413 40.71 -24.81 -15.09
C LEU A 413 41.05 -26.19 -14.51
N ALA A 414 40.58 -26.48 -13.30
CA ALA A 414 40.81 -27.76 -12.62
C ALA A 414 40.08 -28.90 -13.33
N ARG A 415 38.81 -28.70 -13.70
CA ARG A 415 38.04 -29.65 -14.53
C ARG A 415 38.72 -29.85 -15.88
N ALA A 416 39.16 -28.78 -16.54
CA ALA A 416 39.84 -28.88 -17.84
C ALA A 416 41.15 -29.67 -17.73
N ARG A 417 41.98 -29.40 -16.72
CA ARG A 417 43.26 -30.10 -16.49
C ARG A 417 43.10 -31.55 -16.06
N THR A 418 42.02 -31.87 -15.34
CA THR A 418 41.75 -33.24 -14.85
C THR A 418 40.74 -33.99 -15.72
N ALA A 419 40.27 -33.40 -16.83
CA ALA A 419 39.19 -33.95 -17.65
C ALA A 419 39.46 -35.36 -18.19
N ALA A 420 40.72 -35.70 -18.49
CA ALA A 420 41.09 -37.05 -18.93
C ALA A 420 40.92 -38.08 -17.80
N LEU A 421 41.37 -37.74 -16.58
CA LEU A 421 41.27 -38.57 -15.39
C LEU A 421 39.82 -38.73 -14.92
N LEU A 422 39.04 -37.65 -14.92
CA LEU A 422 37.63 -37.67 -14.49
C LEU A 422 36.72 -38.49 -15.40
N ARG A 423 37.12 -38.74 -16.66
CA ARG A 423 36.35 -39.56 -17.62
C ARG A 423 36.52 -41.07 -17.41
N SER A 424 37.47 -41.50 -16.58
CA SER A 424 37.75 -42.91 -16.29
C SER A 424 37.56 -43.19 -14.81
N ASP A 425 36.88 -44.29 -14.47
CA ASP A 425 36.73 -44.72 -13.07
C ASP A 425 38.08 -44.90 -12.37
N ILE A 426 39.08 -45.40 -13.11
CA ILE A 426 40.44 -45.60 -12.60
C ILE A 426 41.12 -44.25 -12.33
N GLY A 427 40.96 -43.28 -13.23
CA GLY A 427 41.54 -41.93 -13.07
C GLY A 427 40.86 -41.15 -11.94
N HIS A 428 39.55 -41.28 -11.79
CA HIS A 428 38.80 -40.68 -10.68
C HIS A 428 39.24 -41.27 -9.33
N ALA A 429 39.39 -42.59 -9.24
CA ALA A 429 39.93 -43.25 -8.04
C ALA A 429 41.36 -42.78 -7.72
N LEU A 430 42.21 -42.56 -8.75
CA LEU A 430 43.57 -42.06 -8.57
C LEU A 430 43.59 -40.65 -7.94
N LEU A 431 42.66 -39.77 -8.32
CA LEU A 431 42.50 -38.44 -7.74
C LEU A 431 42.01 -38.51 -6.28
N GLN A 432 41.10 -39.45 -5.97
CA GLN A 432 40.65 -39.69 -4.60
C GLN A 432 41.78 -40.23 -3.70
N GLU A 433 42.58 -41.18 -4.21
CA GLU A 433 43.78 -41.69 -3.54
C GLU A 433 44.80 -40.57 -3.29
N ALA A 434 44.97 -39.66 -4.25
CA ALA A 434 45.83 -38.49 -4.09
C ALA A 434 45.31 -37.52 -3.02
N ALA A 435 43.99 -37.33 -2.93
CA ALA A 435 43.38 -36.51 -1.89
C ALA A 435 43.64 -37.11 -0.49
N VAL A 436 43.51 -38.43 -0.33
CA VAL A 436 43.86 -39.12 0.93
C VAL A 436 45.35 -39.01 1.23
N TRP A 437 46.22 -39.16 0.22
CA TRP A 437 47.66 -38.99 0.39
C TRP A 437 48.04 -37.59 0.88
N LEU A 438 47.45 -36.55 0.30
CA LEU A 438 47.70 -35.17 0.70
C LEU A 438 47.10 -34.84 2.08
N ARG A 439 45.98 -35.45 2.46
CA ARG A 439 45.38 -35.31 3.80
C ARG A 439 46.29 -35.83 4.92
N HIS A 440 47.10 -36.85 4.64
CA HIS A 440 48.12 -37.35 5.56
C HIS A 440 49.48 -36.66 5.38
N ASP A 441 49.49 -35.37 5.04
CA ASP A 441 50.71 -34.55 4.83
C ASP A 441 51.71 -35.16 3.83
N ALA A 442 51.19 -35.81 2.77
CA ALA A 442 51.98 -36.56 1.80
C ALA A 442 52.81 -37.72 2.41
N SER A 443 52.40 -38.25 3.57
CA SER A 443 53.02 -39.42 4.21
C SER A 443 52.63 -40.72 3.51
N TRP A 444 53.62 -41.37 2.87
CA TRP A 444 53.42 -42.65 2.18
C TRP A 444 52.89 -43.76 3.11
N GLU A 445 53.35 -43.81 4.35
CA GLU A 445 53.01 -44.90 5.27
C GLU A 445 51.62 -44.73 5.87
N ARG A 446 51.25 -43.50 6.24
CA ARG A 446 49.93 -43.20 6.82
C ARG A 446 48.83 -43.32 5.77
N ALA A 447 49.04 -42.73 4.59
CA ALA A 447 48.09 -42.80 3.50
C ALA A 447 47.92 -44.22 2.93
N ALA A 448 49.00 -44.99 2.79
CA ALA A 448 48.90 -46.37 2.29
C ALA A 448 48.14 -47.28 3.27
N ARG A 449 48.29 -47.06 4.59
CA ARG A 449 47.51 -47.76 5.60
C ARG A 449 46.01 -47.43 5.50
N ASP A 450 45.67 -46.16 5.31
CA ASP A 450 44.28 -45.69 5.18
C ASP A 450 43.61 -46.20 3.90
N LEU A 451 44.34 -46.24 2.79
CA LEU A 451 43.88 -46.76 1.51
C LEU A 451 43.97 -48.29 1.39
N ASN A 452 44.47 -48.99 2.41
CA ASN A 452 44.76 -50.43 2.39
C ASN A 452 45.63 -50.87 1.18
N LEU A 453 46.66 -50.07 0.87
CA LEU A 453 47.63 -50.31 -0.20
C LEU A 453 49.03 -50.52 0.37
N HIS A 454 49.93 -51.10 -0.42
CA HIS A 454 51.35 -51.10 -0.09
C HIS A 454 51.98 -49.73 -0.40
N ARG A 455 52.90 -49.24 0.46
CA ARG A 455 53.55 -47.92 0.29
C ARG A 455 54.20 -47.73 -1.09
N HIS A 456 54.75 -48.80 -1.66
CA HIS A 456 55.40 -48.77 -2.98
C HIS A 456 54.37 -48.64 -4.10
N THR A 457 53.20 -49.27 -3.96
CA THR A 457 52.09 -49.15 -4.91
C THR A 457 51.54 -47.73 -4.94
N LEU A 458 51.30 -47.13 -3.76
CA LEU A 458 50.83 -45.74 -3.67
C LEU A 458 51.84 -44.77 -4.30
N LYS A 459 53.14 -44.97 -4.05
CA LYS A 459 54.21 -44.15 -4.65
C LYS A 459 54.25 -44.26 -6.17
N GLN A 460 54.12 -45.46 -6.73
CA GLN A 460 54.05 -45.67 -8.17
C GLN A 460 52.83 -44.98 -8.78
N ARG A 461 51.66 -45.10 -8.14
CA ARG A 461 50.41 -44.46 -8.58
C ARG A 461 50.49 -42.93 -8.55
N MET A 462 51.03 -42.34 -7.49
CA MET A 462 51.24 -40.89 -7.43
C MET A 462 52.27 -40.43 -8.47
N THR A 463 53.30 -41.22 -8.76
CA THR A 463 54.27 -40.90 -9.82
C THR A 463 53.59 -40.88 -11.20
N ALA A 464 52.71 -41.85 -11.47
CA ALA A 464 51.94 -41.90 -12.71
C ALA A 464 50.97 -40.71 -12.82
N LEU A 465 50.25 -40.39 -11.73
CA LEU A 465 49.36 -39.21 -11.67
C LEU A 465 50.12 -37.91 -11.94
N GLY A 466 51.30 -37.74 -11.35
CA GLY A 466 52.15 -36.58 -11.57
C GLY A 466 52.60 -36.46 -13.03
N GLY A 467 52.92 -37.58 -13.67
CA GLY A 467 53.25 -37.63 -15.11
C GLY A 467 52.08 -37.22 -16.00
N GLU A 468 50.87 -37.70 -15.70
CA GLU A 468 49.67 -37.39 -16.48
C GLU A 468 49.23 -35.92 -16.36
N LEU A 469 49.41 -35.33 -15.17
CA LEU A 469 49.09 -33.92 -14.92
C LEU A 469 50.24 -32.95 -15.22
N GLY A 470 51.44 -33.46 -15.53
CA GLY A 470 52.64 -32.65 -15.70
C GLY A 470 53.10 -31.94 -14.41
N LEU A 471 52.82 -32.52 -13.24
CA LEU A 471 53.11 -31.94 -11.92
C LEU A 471 54.25 -32.70 -11.20
N PRO A 472 55.31 -32.01 -10.74
CA PRO A 472 56.38 -32.63 -9.97
C PRO A 472 55.93 -32.88 -8.51
N LEU A 473 55.27 -34.02 -8.24
CA LEU A 473 54.72 -34.33 -6.91
C LEU A 473 55.79 -34.67 -5.84
N ASN A 474 57.05 -34.82 -6.25
CA ASN A 474 58.19 -34.89 -5.34
C ASN A 474 58.49 -33.54 -4.68
N GLU A 475 58.10 -32.43 -5.30
CA GLU A 475 58.31 -31.07 -4.81
C GLU A 475 57.07 -30.53 -4.10
N PHE A 476 57.29 -29.59 -3.17
CA PHE A 476 56.18 -28.90 -2.49
C PHE A 476 55.26 -28.19 -3.49
N LYS A 477 55.82 -27.51 -4.49
CA LYS A 477 55.06 -26.77 -5.49
C LYS A 477 54.07 -27.67 -6.25
N GLY A 478 54.52 -28.82 -6.75
CA GLY A 478 53.65 -29.75 -7.47
C GLY A 478 52.58 -30.38 -6.56
N ARG A 479 52.90 -30.65 -5.29
CA ARG A 479 51.90 -31.10 -4.31
C ARG A 479 50.87 -30.01 -3.99
N ALA A 480 51.29 -28.76 -3.82
CA ALA A 480 50.40 -27.64 -3.55
C ALA A 480 49.48 -27.36 -4.75
N GLU A 481 49.99 -27.46 -5.97
CA GLU A 481 49.19 -27.29 -7.20
C GLU A 481 48.19 -28.44 -7.38
N LEU A 482 48.60 -29.70 -7.16
CA LEU A 482 47.68 -30.84 -7.14
C LEU A 482 46.61 -30.69 -6.07
N TRP A 483 47.01 -30.27 -4.87
CA TRP A 483 46.10 -30.06 -3.76
C TRP A 483 45.07 -28.95 -4.08
N ALA A 484 45.49 -27.83 -4.67
CA ALA A 484 44.58 -26.77 -5.11
C ALA A 484 43.57 -27.25 -6.18
N LEU A 485 44.02 -28.08 -7.14
CA LEU A 485 43.13 -28.71 -8.13
C LEU A 485 42.09 -29.61 -7.46
N LEU A 486 42.49 -30.42 -6.49
CA LEU A 486 41.59 -31.34 -5.78
C LEU A 486 40.59 -30.61 -4.87
N VAL A 487 41.00 -29.52 -4.24
CA VAL A 487 40.11 -28.65 -3.45
C VAL A 487 39.07 -27.98 -4.36
N ALA A 488 39.48 -27.47 -5.53
CA ALA A 488 38.57 -26.86 -6.50
C ALA A 488 37.59 -27.86 -7.16
N LEU A 489 37.89 -29.16 -7.07
CA LEU A 489 37.02 -30.25 -7.52
C LEU A 489 36.17 -30.86 -6.39
N ASP A 490 36.25 -30.31 -5.17
CA ASP A 490 35.60 -30.84 -3.96
C ASP A 490 36.00 -32.28 -3.59
N LEU A 491 37.20 -32.72 -4.03
CA LEU A 491 37.77 -34.04 -3.73
C LEU A 491 38.66 -34.03 -2.48
N ALA A 492 39.18 -32.86 -2.11
CA ALA A 492 39.97 -32.66 -0.90
C ALA A 492 39.29 -31.61 0.00
N ARG A 493 38.35 -32.05 0.84
CA ARG A 493 37.86 -31.22 1.96
C ARG A 493 38.85 -31.28 3.15
N PRO A 494 39.03 -30.17 3.87
CA PRO A 494 39.88 -30.13 5.07
C PRO A 494 39.42 -31.12 6.14
#